data_AF-A0A8S3QVI3-F1
#
_entry.id   AF-A0A8S3QVI3-F1
#
_cell.length_a   1.000
_cell.length_b   1.000
_cell.length_c   1.000
_cell.angle_alpha   90.00
_cell.angle_beta   90.00
_cell.angle_gamma   90.00
#
_symmetry.space_group_name_H-M   'P 1'
#
loop_
_entity.id
_entity.type
_entity.pdbx_description
1 polymer ?
#
loop_
_entity_poly.entity_id
_entity_poly.type
_entity_poly.pdbx_seq_one_letter_code
_entity_poly.pdbx_strand_id
1 'polypeptide(L)'
;MPNVNCRTCNEEKEINHTAEECRRVEPNDKPDVSKLDHYTVREDILEEVRKGRYLIDIVPSDLVDFGGQRSYDMTHQLFIQYRGSFIIMFDGRYELNTPLMEYPQGDVTSVALIMHWINSILTYCSEGDDIMPMVLFAATHSDYFTSEEAQIRKIYFTREITNLFREHEQRKHMFLDTVYFINGTNIHDPEIKALTQQLVRFAMQQSTWGQKRPMAWVPLELQIDKMRSQNSNIITRNQLEYINRLNEDLALTDKQLEDFLQNQHKIGKVMYYKQPGLDGFVIIHTPALVNIMRSFITDEMFWPDNAELKEILQNLVLTGNIYKSNLWKLWRQESFNQYLPTDELKAFVTKLLIHLDILIQPKGYNSASVDRDSSFQVW
;
A
#
# COMPACT_ATOMS: atom_id res chain seq x y z
N MET A 1 -10.35 34.54 -38.92
CA MET A 1 -11.39 34.27 -39.93
C MET A 1 -10.71 34.05 -41.28
N PRO A 2 -11.20 33.17 -42.18
CA PRO A 2 -12.30 32.19 -42.08
C PRO A 2 -11.74 30.73 -42.06
N ASN A 3 -12.32 29.69 -41.46
CA ASN A 3 -13.68 29.16 -41.39
C ASN A 3 -14.23 28.62 -42.72
N VAL A 4 -14.11 27.31 -42.94
CA VAL A 4 -14.97 26.57 -43.89
C VAL A 4 -15.38 25.25 -43.24
N ASN A 5 -16.62 25.23 -42.76
CA ASN A 5 -17.43 24.05 -42.49
C ASN A 5 -17.85 23.41 -43.81
N CYS A 6 -17.95 22.09 -43.87
CA CYS A 6 -18.94 21.45 -44.73
C CYS A 6 -19.47 20.17 -44.06
N ARG A 7 -20.78 20.19 -43.81
CA ARG A 7 -21.63 19.07 -43.36
C ARG A 7 -22.10 18.27 -44.58
N THR A 8 -22.81 17.16 -44.29
CA THR A 8 -23.71 16.34 -45.15
C THR A 8 -23.04 15.18 -45.89
N CYS A 9 -23.56 13.96 -45.97
CA CYS A 9 -24.86 13.39 -45.59
C CYS A 9 -24.77 11.87 -45.37
N ASN A 10 -25.79 11.33 -44.69
CA ASN A 10 -26.17 9.92 -44.53
C ASN A 10 -26.22 9.13 -45.85
N GLU A 11 -26.01 7.81 -45.78
CA GLU A 11 -26.96 6.81 -46.29
C GLU A 11 -26.57 5.37 -45.91
N GLU A 12 -27.53 4.65 -45.33
CA GLU A 12 -27.53 3.23 -44.98
C GLU A 12 -27.76 2.35 -46.23
N LYS A 13 -27.18 1.13 -46.25
CA LYS A 13 -27.73 -0.02 -47.00
C LYS A 13 -27.22 -1.37 -46.48
N GLU A 14 -28.12 -2.05 -45.78
CA GLU A 14 -28.34 -3.50 -45.68
C GLU A 14 -28.28 -4.21 -47.08
N ILE A 15 -28.03 -5.52 -47.33
CA ILE A 15 -28.05 -6.79 -46.56
C ILE A 15 -27.60 -7.96 -47.50
N ASN A 16 -27.19 -9.11 -46.92
CA ASN A 16 -27.27 -10.54 -47.37
C ASN A 16 -26.10 -11.36 -47.98
N HIS A 17 -25.61 -12.29 -47.13
CA HIS A 17 -25.41 -13.76 -47.25
C HIS A 17 -24.68 -14.44 -48.42
N THR A 18 -23.64 -15.24 -48.09
CA THR A 18 -23.64 -16.73 -48.10
C THR A 18 -22.38 -17.32 -47.44
N ALA A 19 -22.53 -18.38 -46.64
CA ALA A 19 -21.49 -19.31 -46.17
C ALA A 19 -20.88 -20.05 -47.39
N GLU A 20 -19.64 -20.55 -47.43
CA GLU A 20 -19.06 -21.59 -46.59
C GLU A 20 -17.68 -21.92 -47.21
N GLU A 21 -16.57 -21.94 -46.46
CA GLU A 21 -15.47 -22.89 -46.68
C GLU A 21 -14.41 -22.83 -45.56
N CYS A 22 -14.11 -24.01 -45.03
CA CYS A 22 -13.41 -24.25 -43.77
C CYS A 22 -11.86 -24.17 -43.86
N ARG A 23 -11.26 -23.97 -42.68
CA ARG A 23 -9.88 -24.29 -42.22
C ARG A 23 -8.76 -23.28 -42.52
N ARG A 24 -8.40 -22.54 -41.46
CA ARG A 24 -7.06 -22.58 -40.82
C ARG A 24 -7.14 -21.91 -39.43
N VAL A 25 -6.83 -22.70 -38.41
CA VAL A 25 -6.42 -22.33 -37.04
C VAL A 25 -4.89 -22.16 -37.17
N GLU A 26 -4.14 -21.13 -36.75
CA GLU A 26 -4.08 -20.14 -35.64
C GLU A 26 -2.91 -19.15 -36.02
N PRO A 27 -2.35 -18.20 -35.22
CA PRO A 27 -2.67 -17.75 -33.84
C PRO A 27 -2.71 -16.20 -33.64
N ASN A 28 -3.04 -15.80 -32.41
CA ASN A 28 -2.82 -14.47 -31.80
C ASN A 28 -3.82 -13.35 -32.11
N ASP A 29 -5.02 -13.46 -31.57
CA ASP A 29 -5.69 -12.29 -30.99
C ASP A 29 -5.35 -12.22 -29.51
N LYS A 30 -4.39 -11.36 -29.16
CA LYS A 30 -4.32 -10.87 -27.77
C LYS A 30 -5.62 -10.09 -27.53
N PRO A 31 -6.38 -10.36 -26.47
CA PRO A 31 -7.53 -9.52 -26.15
C PRO A 31 -7.02 -8.09 -25.95
N ASP A 32 -7.65 -7.15 -26.65
CA ASP A 32 -7.44 -5.72 -26.48
C ASP A 32 -7.82 -5.34 -25.04
N VAL A 33 -6.79 -5.24 -24.19
CA VAL A 33 -6.90 -5.01 -22.73
C VAL A 33 -7.47 -3.62 -22.41
N SER A 34 -7.72 -2.78 -23.41
CA SER A 34 -8.19 -1.40 -23.23
C SER A 34 -9.70 -1.26 -22.98
N LYS A 35 -10.48 -2.35 -22.99
CA LYS A 35 -11.95 -2.31 -22.80
C LYS A 35 -12.54 -3.44 -21.95
N LEU A 36 -11.79 -3.96 -20.98
CA LEU A 36 -12.35 -4.92 -20.02
C LEU A 36 -13.00 -4.18 -18.86
N ASP A 37 -14.34 -4.20 -18.82
CA ASP A 37 -15.10 -3.81 -17.63
C ASP A 37 -14.74 -4.78 -16.50
N HIS A 38 -14.39 -4.26 -15.31
CA HIS A 38 -14.03 -5.06 -14.14
C HIS A 38 -15.12 -6.07 -13.77
N TYR A 39 -16.38 -5.80 -14.11
CA TYR A 39 -17.49 -6.70 -13.84
C TYR A 39 -17.47 -7.96 -14.72
N THR A 40 -17.17 -7.86 -16.01
CA THR A 40 -17.15 -9.02 -16.93
C THR A 40 -15.96 -9.92 -16.66
N VAL A 41 -14.78 -9.35 -16.37
CA VAL A 41 -13.57 -10.09 -15.96
C VAL A 41 -13.86 -10.98 -14.74
N ARG A 42 -14.66 -10.49 -13.80
CA ARG A 42 -14.97 -11.22 -12.57
C ARG A 42 -15.83 -12.46 -12.82
N GLU A 43 -16.90 -12.34 -13.61
CA GLU A 43 -17.78 -13.48 -13.89
C GLU A 43 -17.05 -14.53 -14.74
N ASP A 44 -16.22 -14.09 -15.69
CA ASP A 44 -15.37 -14.98 -16.49
C ASP A 44 -14.35 -15.74 -15.60
N ILE A 45 -13.72 -15.06 -14.63
CA ILE A 45 -12.83 -15.72 -13.66
C ILE A 45 -13.62 -16.71 -12.79
N LEU A 46 -14.80 -16.35 -12.30
CA LEU A 46 -15.64 -17.26 -11.50
C LEU A 46 -16.06 -18.49 -12.30
N GLU A 47 -16.39 -18.32 -13.57
CA GLU A 47 -16.75 -19.43 -14.45
C GLU A 47 -15.54 -20.33 -14.77
N GLU A 48 -14.37 -19.76 -15.04
CA GLU A 48 -13.15 -20.53 -15.28
C GLU A 48 -12.61 -21.21 -14.00
N VAL A 49 -12.80 -20.60 -12.82
CA VAL A 49 -12.55 -21.22 -11.52
C VAL A 49 -13.49 -22.40 -11.29
N ARG A 50 -14.79 -22.24 -11.58
CA ARG A 50 -15.77 -23.36 -11.51
C ARG A 50 -15.40 -24.49 -12.47
N LYS A 51 -14.82 -24.17 -13.63
CA LYS A 51 -14.34 -25.14 -14.62
C LYS A 51 -12.94 -25.70 -14.32
N GLY A 52 -12.25 -25.23 -13.28
CA GLY A 52 -10.93 -25.72 -12.87
C GLY A 52 -9.78 -25.32 -13.80
N ARG A 53 -9.95 -24.26 -14.60
CA ARG A 53 -8.94 -23.78 -15.58
C ARG A 53 -8.52 -22.37 -15.19
N TYR A 54 -7.41 -22.23 -14.46
CA TYR A 54 -6.83 -20.91 -14.20
C TYR A 54 -5.35 -20.90 -14.53
N LEU A 55 -4.97 -20.04 -15.48
CA LEU A 55 -3.59 -19.64 -15.76
C LEU A 55 -3.63 -18.13 -15.90
N ILE A 56 -3.20 -17.43 -14.85
CA ILE A 56 -2.97 -16.00 -14.91
C ILE A 56 -1.46 -15.82 -15.01
N ASP A 57 -0.99 -15.46 -16.22
CA ASP A 57 0.43 -15.13 -16.48
C ASP A 57 0.75 -13.65 -16.13
N ILE A 58 -0.20 -12.93 -15.54
CA ILE A 58 -0.06 -11.54 -15.11
C ILE A 58 0.08 -11.52 -13.59
N VAL A 59 1.21 -11.02 -13.09
CA VAL A 59 1.40 -10.86 -11.65
C VAL A 59 1.04 -9.44 -11.22
N PRO A 60 -0.08 -9.23 -10.52
CA PRO A 60 -0.44 -7.92 -10.00
C PRO A 60 0.59 -7.51 -8.94
N SER A 61 1.12 -6.29 -9.06
CA SER A 61 2.06 -5.70 -8.11
C SER A 61 1.46 -4.40 -7.58
N ASP A 62 1.45 -4.22 -6.26
CA ASP A 62 1.04 -2.97 -5.62
C ASP A 62 2.31 -2.15 -5.33
N LEU A 63 2.37 -0.93 -5.85
CA LEU A 63 3.43 0.03 -5.50
C LEU A 63 2.90 0.97 -4.43
N VAL A 64 3.59 1.03 -3.30
CA VAL A 64 3.25 1.92 -2.19
C VAL A 64 4.38 2.93 -2.03
N ASP A 65 4.05 4.21 -2.15
CA ASP A 65 4.97 5.32 -1.92
C ASP A 65 4.69 5.94 -0.54
N PHE A 66 5.68 5.86 0.33
CA PHE A 66 5.69 6.56 1.60
C PHE A 66 6.42 7.86 1.36
N GLY A 67 5.67 8.92 1.04
CA GLY A 67 6.24 10.25 0.99
C GLY A 67 7.01 10.49 2.30
N GLY A 68 8.31 10.81 2.21
CA GLY A 68 9.25 10.89 3.34
C GLY A 68 8.98 12.01 4.34
N GLN A 69 7.73 12.45 4.47
CA GLN A 69 7.29 13.43 5.42
C GLN A 69 7.26 12.81 6.82
N ARG A 70 8.00 13.41 7.74
CA ARG A 70 8.12 13.01 9.16
C ARG A 70 6.78 12.71 9.82
N SER A 71 5.73 13.45 9.47
CA SER A 71 4.40 13.24 10.04
C SER A 71 3.90 11.81 9.82
N TYR A 72 4.25 11.16 8.71
CA TYR A 72 3.78 9.81 8.41
C TYR A 72 4.66 8.68 8.93
N ASP A 73 5.77 8.99 9.63
CA ASP A 73 6.71 7.98 10.16
C ASP A 73 6.00 6.88 10.98
N MET A 74 5.04 7.29 11.79
CA MET A 74 4.17 6.45 12.62
C MET A 74 3.29 5.47 11.82
N THR A 75 2.99 5.81 10.57
CA THR A 75 2.06 5.08 9.72
C THR A 75 2.75 4.01 8.88
N HIS A 76 4.06 4.06 8.73
CA HIS A 76 4.81 3.18 7.84
C HIS A 76 4.73 1.71 8.25
N GLN A 77 4.65 1.42 9.56
CA GLN A 77 4.46 0.06 10.08
C GLN A 77 3.20 -0.66 9.56
N LEU A 78 2.18 0.09 9.09
CA LEU A 78 0.97 -0.49 8.50
C LEU A 78 1.23 -1.19 7.16
N PHE A 79 2.30 -0.80 6.49
CA PHE A 79 2.57 -1.19 5.11
C PHE A 79 3.92 -1.86 4.92
N ILE A 80 4.79 -1.79 5.92
CA ILE A 80 5.99 -2.61 6.01
C ILE A 80 5.55 -4.06 6.24
N GLN A 81 5.63 -4.88 5.20
CA GLN A 81 5.11 -6.25 5.20
C GLN A 81 6.21 -7.27 4.89
N TYR A 82 6.14 -8.41 5.57
CA TYR A 82 7.08 -9.53 5.49
C TYR A 82 7.44 -9.94 4.05
N ARG A 83 6.52 -9.78 3.09
CA ARG A 83 6.66 -10.25 1.70
C ARG A 83 6.88 -9.11 0.69
N GLY A 84 7.30 -7.94 1.15
CA GLY A 84 7.60 -6.79 0.31
C GLY A 84 9.03 -6.79 -0.25
N SER A 85 9.19 -6.19 -1.44
CA SER A 85 10.46 -5.68 -1.91
C SER A 85 10.47 -4.17 -1.69
N PHE A 86 11.57 -3.63 -1.16
CA PHE A 86 11.67 -2.23 -0.76
C PHE A 86 12.70 -1.50 -1.60
N ILE A 87 12.43 -0.22 -1.89
CA ILE A 87 13.37 0.68 -2.54
C ILE A 87 13.62 1.83 -1.58
N ILE A 88 14.84 1.97 -1.10
CA ILE A 88 15.25 3.14 -0.33
C ILE A 88 15.80 4.17 -1.30
N MET A 89 15.08 5.29 -1.41
CA MET A 89 15.42 6.40 -2.30
C MET A 89 16.08 7.53 -1.52
N PHE A 90 17.12 8.14 -2.10
CA PHE A 90 17.77 9.32 -1.54
C PHE A 90 18.20 10.31 -2.64
N ASP A 91 18.51 11.54 -2.24
CA ASP A 91 18.95 12.59 -3.16
C ASP A 91 20.41 12.37 -3.58
N GLY A 92 20.64 12.08 -4.87
CA GLY A 92 21.95 11.81 -5.44
C GLY A 92 22.79 13.05 -5.73
N ARG A 93 22.25 14.26 -5.54
CA ARG A 93 22.99 15.53 -5.72
C ARG A 93 24.03 15.70 -4.61
N TYR A 94 23.70 15.25 -3.40
CA TYR A 94 24.52 15.42 -2.21
C TYR A 94 25.29 14.14 -1.85
N GLU A 95 26.37 14.29 -1.08
CA GLU A 95 27.03 13.14 -0.46
C GLU A 95 26.16 12.61 0.70
N LEU A 96 26.28 11.31 1.01
CA LEU A 96 25.39 10.65 1.98
C LEU A 96 25.47 11.24 3.40
N ASN A 97 26.61 11.83 3.76
CA ASN A 97 26.85 12.45 5.07
C ASN A 97 26.53 13.95 5.09
N THR A 98 26.01 14.50 4.00
CA THR A 98 25.62 15.91 3.95
C THR A 98 24.38 16.12 4.83
N PRO A 99 24.38 17.09 5.75
CA PRO A 99 23.18 17.48 6.48
C PRO A 99 22.05 17.89 5.53
N LEU A 100 20.86 17.34 5.77
CA LEU A 100 19.68 17.63 4.96
C LEU A 100 19.07 18.97 5.38
N MET A 101 18.86 19.86 4.41
CA MET A 101 18.33 21.21 4.66
C MET A 101 16.93 21.22 5.29
N GLU A 102 16.16 20.16 5.08
CA GLU A 102 14.83 19.96 5.68
C GLU A 102 14.89 19.78 7.20
N TYR A 103 16.09 19.53 7.75
CA TYR A 103 16.33 19.34 9.17
C TYR A 103 17.19 20.51 9.68
N PRO A 104 16.57 21.60 10.15
CA PRO A 104 17.28 22.85 10.51
C PRO A 104 18.26 22.70 11.68
N GLN A 105 18.19 21.58 12.43
CA GLN A 105 19.15 21.23 13.47
C GLN A 105 20.48 20.70 12.90
N GLY A 106 20.53 20.34 11.62
CA GLY A 106 21.75 19.88 10.93
C GLY A 106 22.20 18.45 11.29
N ASP A 107 21.46 17.76 12.14
CA ASP A 107 21.86 16.46 12.70
C ASP A 107 21.42 15.25 11.85
N VAL A 108 20.65 15.48 10.78
CA VAL A 108 20.08 14.40 9.96
C VAL A 108 20.72 14.38 8.58
N THR A 109 21.27 13.22 8.23
CA THR A 109 21.93 12.94 6.94
C THR A 109 21.20 11.82 6.19
N SER A 110 21.49 11.64 4.90
CA SER A 110 20.95 10.49 4.15
C SER A 110 21.37 9.17 4.77
N VAL A 111 22.59 9.06 5.32
CA VAL A 111 23.02 7.85 6.07
C VAL A 111 22.08 7.56 7.23
N ALA A 112 21.75 8.56 8.06
CA ALA A 112 20.90 8.37 9.22
C ALA A 112 19.50 7.89 8.82
N LEU A 113 18.91 8.48 7.77
CA LEU A 113 17.61 8.07 7.25
C LEU A 113 17.65 6.65 6.66
N ILE A 114 18.67 6.33 5.86
CA ILE A 114 18.82 4.99 5.27
C ILE A 114 18.92 3.93 6.38
N MET A 115 19.72 4.17 7.41
CA MET A 115 19.83 3.26 8.56
C MET A 115 18.49 3.10 9.29
N HIS A 116 17.79 4.22 9.54
CA HIS A 116 16.48 4.19 10.20
C HIS A 116 15.50 3.30 9.40
N TRP A 117 15.39 3.52 8.10
CA TRP A 117 14.49 2.77 7.24
C TRP A 117 14.81 1.28 7.15
N ILE A 118 16.09 0.94 7.03
CA ILE A 118 16.52 -0.46 7.02
C ILE A 118 16.16 -1.14 8.34
N ASN A 119 16.47 -0.51 9.47
CA ASN A 119 16.17 -1.08 10.77
C ASN A 119 14.66 -1.25 10.96
N SER A 120 13.85 -0.29 10.51
CA SER A 120 12.39 -0.39 10.53
C SER A 120 11.91 -1.55 9.68
N ILE A 121 12.33 -1.63 8.40
CA ILE A 121 11.96 -2.73 7.49
C ILE A 121 12.30 -4.08 8.12
N LEU A 122 13.54 -4.23 8.60
CA LEU A 122 14.01 -5.51 9.12
C LEU A 122 13.32 -5.89 10.43
N THR A 123 13.03 -4.92 11.30
CA THR A 123 12.31 -5.17 12.57
C THR A 123 10.92 -5.76 12.33
N TYR A 124 10.20 -5.28 11.32
CA TYR A 124 8.83 -5.71 11.04
C TYR A 124 8.74 -6.88 10.04
N CYS A 125 9.75 -7.08 9.19
CA CYS A 125 9.68 -8.04 8.10
C CYS A 125 10.67 -9.20 8.19
N SER A 126 11.66 -9.19 9.08
CA SER A 126 12.58 -10.34 9.15
C SER A 126 11.96 -11.45 10.01
N GLU A 127 11.28 -12.40 9.38
CA GLU A 127 10.86 -13.65 10.02
C GLU A 127 11.57 -14.86 9.39
N GLY A 128 12.17 -15.72 10.22
CA GLY A 128 12.73 -17.00 9.80
C GLY A 128 13.97 -16.92 8.91
N ASP A 129 14.14 -17.93 8.06
CA ASP A 129 15.32 -18.13 7.20
C ASP A 129 15.16 -17.59 5.77
N ASP A 130 14.06 -16.90 5.47
CA ASP A 130 13.83 -16.34 4.13
C ASP A 130 14.87 -15.27 3.82
N ILE A 131 15.16 -15.08 2.53
CA ILE A 131 15.99 -13.97 2.04
C ILE A 131 15.21 -12.67 1.99
N MET A 132 13.88 -12.74 2.18
CA MET A 132 12.99 -11.59 2.22
C MET A 132 12.90 -10.95 3.62
N PRO A 133 12.69 -9.62 3.70
CA PRO A 133 12.48 -8.68 2.59
C PRO A 133 13.77 -8.41 1.80
N MET A 134 13.65 -8.02 0.54
CA MET A 134 14.80 -7.53 -0.25
C MET A 134 14.76 -6.01 -0.38
N VAL A 135 15.83 -5.36 0.04
CA VAL A 135 16.00 -3.89 -0.01
C VAL A 135 16.95 -3.50 -1.13
N LEU A 136 16.51 -2.63 -2.03
CA LEU A 136 17.29 -2.01 -3.09
C LEU A 136 17.52 -0.53 -2.78
N PHE A 137 18.54 0.04 -3.41
CA PHE A 137 18.94 1.43 -3.21
C PHE A 137 18.87 2.20 -4.52
N ALA A 138 18.24 3.38 -4.48
CA ALA A 138 18.21 4.28 -5.61
C ALA A 138 18.58 5.72 -5.21
N ALA A 139 19.55 6.29 -5.90
CA ALA A 139 19.83 7.72 -5.85
C ALA A 139 18.99 8.41 -6.93
N THR A 140 18.45 9.60 -6.64
CA THR A 140 17.62 10.41 -7.56
C THR A 140 18.38 11.63 -8.07
N HIS A 141 17.87 12.27 -9.12
CA HIS A 141 18.42 13.49 -9.73
C HIS A 141 19.69 13.27 -10.57
N SER A 142 19.78 12.16 -11.31
CA SER A 142 20.92 11.94 -12.21
C SER A 142 20.98 12.95 -13.37
N ASP A 143 19.88 13.62 -13.68
CA ASP A 143 19.76 14.67 -14.69
C ASP A 143 20.58 15.94 -14.39
N TYR A 144 21.01 16.12 -13.14
CA TYR A 144 21.89 17.22 -12.73
C TYR A 144 23.36 17.00 -13.14
N PHE A 145 23.67 15.84 -13.71
CA PHE A 145 25.02 15.41 -14.01
C PHE A 145 25.14 14.97 -15.47
N THR A 146 26.33 15.10 -16.03
CA THR A 146 26.65 14.44 -17.31
C THR A 146 26.65 12.92 -17.12
N SER A 147 26.53 12.17 -18.22
CA SER A 147 26.51 10.70 -18.15
C SER A 147 27.76 10.11 -17.48
N GLU A 148 28.93 10.74 -17.64
CA GLU A 148 30.18 10.30 -17.00
C GLU A 148 30.16 10.56 -15.48
N GLU A 149 29.77 11.77 -15.07
CA GLU A 149 29.64 12.14 -13.66
C GLU A 149 28.59 11.29 -12.94
N ALA A 150 27.47 11.01 -13.60
CA ALA A 150 26.44 10.12 -13.07
C ALA A 150 27.00 8.71 -12.82
N GLN A 151 27.79 8.19 -13.76
CA GLN A 151 28.41 6.87 -13.58
C GLN A 151 29.44 6.86 -12.43
N ILE A 152 30.24 7.92 -12.29
CA ILE A 152 31.18 8.06 -11.16
C ILE A 152 30.41 8.10 -9.83
N ARG A 153 29.33 8.88 -9.76
CA ARG A 153 28.48 8.97 -8.55
C ARG A 153 27.79 7.65 -8.23
N LYS A 154 27.31 6.91 -9.23
CA LYS A 154 26.74 5.57 -9.06
C LYS A 154 27.74 4.63 -8.38
N ILE A 155 29.00 4.62 -8.83
CA ILE A 155 30.08 3.82 -8.24
C ILE A 155 30.36 4.27 -6.81
N TYR A 156 30.44 5.59 -6.57
CA TYR A 156 30.61 6.17 -5.24
C TYR A 156 29.51 5.69 -4.29
N PHE A 157 28.23 5.90 -4.62
CA PHE A 157 27.12 5.51 -3.75
C PHE A 157 27.09 4.00 -3.50
N THR A 158 27.34 3.18 -4.52
CA THR A 158 27.43 1.72 -4.37
C THR A 158 28.50 1.33 -3.34
N ARG A 159 29.68 1.95 -3.44
CA ARG A 159 30.78 1.71 -2.49
C ARG A 159 30.43 2.16 -1.08
N GLU A 160 29.90 3.37 -0.92
CA GLU A 160 29.58 3.91 0.40
C GLU A 160 28.48 3.09 1.11
N ILE A 161 27.40 2.72 0.40
CA ILE A 161 26.33 1.88 0.95
C ILE A 161 26.85 0.47 1.28
N THR A 162 27.69 -0.12 0.40
CA THR A 162 28.32 -1.42 0.68
C THR A 162 29.21 -1.38 1.91
N ASN A 163 29.95 -0.28 2.11
CA ASN A 163 30.78 -0.09 3.29
C ASN A 163 29.94 0.11 4.54
N LEU A 164 28.84 0.87 4.43
CA LEU A 164 27.92 1.15 5.54
C LEU A 164 27.35 -0.12 6.15
N PHE A 165 26.97 -1.09 5.32
CA PHE A 165 26.35 -2.34 5.74
C PHE A 165 27.31 -3.54 5.70
N ARG A 166 28.63 -3.30 5.69
CA ARG A 166 29.62 -4.37 5.55
C ARG A 166 29.47 -5.46 6.60
N GLU A 167 29.34 -5.04 7.86
CA GLU A 167 29.25 -5.89 9.06
C GLU A 167 27.80 -6.03 9.58
N HIS A 168 26.80 -5.63 8.79
CA HIS A 168 25.41 -5.67 9.24
C HIS A 168 24.90 -7.12 9.30
N GLU A 169 24.35 -7.56 10.44
CA GLU A 169 23.93 -8.95 10.68
C GLU A 169 22.92 -9.46 9.64
N GLN A 170 22.06 -8.55 9.18
CA GLN A 170 20.99 -8.82 8.22
C GLN A 170 21.32 -8.40 6.79
N ARG A 171 22.61 -8.27 6.44
CA ARG A 171 23.07 -7.89 5.09
C ARG A 171 22.50 -8.75 3.96
N LYS A 172 22.14 -10.01 4.24
CA LYS A 172 21.50 -10.93 3.27
C LYS A 172 20.20 -10.40 2.67
N HIS A 173 19.53 -9.46 3.34
CA HIS A 173 18.29 -8.81 2.90
C HIS A 173 18.54 -7.55 2.04
N MET A 174 19.79 -7.22 1.74
CA MET A 174 20.17 -5.98 1.04
C MET A 174 20.85 -6.30 -0.27
N PHE A 175 20.36 -5.72 -1.36
CA PHE A 175 21.01 -5.80 -2.65
C PHE A 175 22.06 -4.68 -2.78
N LEU A 176 23.32 -5.04 -2.50
CA LEU A 176 24.44 -4.10 -2.42
C LEU A 176 25.31 -4.05 -3.69
N ASP A 177 25.03 -4.89 -4.68
CA ASP A 177 25.83 -4.98 -5.91
C ASP A 177 25.81 -3.67 -6.73
N THR A 178 24.72 -2.91 -6.62
CA THR A 178 24.57 -1.61 -7.28
C THR A 178 23.58 -0.72 -6.55
N VAL A 179 23.87 0.57 -6.52
CA VAL A 179 22.87 1.63 -6.36
C VAL A 179 22.40 2.06 -7.75
N TYR A 180 21.10 2.24 -7.94
CA TYR A 180 20.56 2.75 -9.21
C TYR A 180 20.54 4.28 -9.16
N PHE A 181 21.16 4.98 -10.12
CA PHE A 181 21.16 6.44 -10.14
C PHE A 181 20.21 6.98 -11.21
N ILE A 182 18.98 7.29 -10.79
CA ILE A 182 17.84 7.46 -11.70
C ILE A 182 17.56 8.92 -12.02
N ASN A 183 17.09 9.16 -13.25
CA ASN A 183 16.43 10.40 -13.64
C ASN A 183 14.91 10.22 -13.49
N GLY A 184 14.34 10.76 -12.41
CA GLY A 184 12.90 10.68 -12.15
C GLY A 184 12.02 11.45 -13.15
N THR A 185 12.59 12.37 -13.94
CA THR A 185 11.85 13.14 -14.95
C THR A 185 11.83 12.45 -16.32
N ASN A 186 12.57 11.36 -16.49
CA ASN A 186 12.66 10.61 -17.74
C ASN A 186 11.97 9.24 -17.61
N ILE A 187 10.78 9.10 -18.20
CA ILE A 187 10.02 7.84 -18.21
C ILE A 187 10.72 6.68 -18.94
N HIS A 188 11.76 6.96 -19.73
CA HIS A 188 12.55 5.98 -20.46
C HIS A 188 13.96 5.86 -19.91
N ASP A 189 14.18 6.29 -18.67
CA ASP A 189 15.46 6.17 -18.01
C ASP A 189 15.92 4.69 -17.92
N PRO A 190 17.13 4.37 -18.40
CA PRO A 190 17.61 3.00 -18.43
C PRO A 190 17.86 2.42 -17.02
N GLU A 191 18.18 3.25 -16.03
CA GLU A 191 18.38 2.82 -14.65
C GLU A 191 17.03 2.47 -13.99
N ILE A 192 15.96 3.22 -14.26
CA ILE A 192 14.59 2.85 -13.84
C ILE A 192 14.19 1.49 -14.42
N LYS A 193 14.50 1.25 -15.70
CA LYS A 193 14.24 -0.05 -16.34
C LYS A 193 15.04 -1.17 -15.67
N ALA A 194 16.32 -0.95 -15.40
CA ALA A 194 17.19 -1.93 -14.72
C ALA A 194 16.72 -2.24 -13.29
N LEU A 195 16.32 -1.21 -12.54
CA LEU A 195 15.73 -1.34 -11.20
C LEU A 195 14.45 -2.17 -11.24
N THR A 196 13.55 -1.87 -12.18
CA THR A 196 12.29 -2.62 -12.38
C THR A 196 12.55 -4.09 -12.70
N GLN A 197 13.49 -4.38 -13.59
CA GLN A 197 13.87 -5.75 -13.92
C GLN A 197 14.42 -6.51 -12.71
N GLN A 198 15.19 -5.83 -11.85
CA GLN A 198 15.72 -6.43 -10.65
C GLN A 198 14.63 -6.69 -9.60
N LEU A 199 13.68 -5.78 -9.43
CA LEU A 199 12.51 -5.96 -8.58
C LEU A 199 11.69 -7.19 -9.01
N VAL A 200 11.44 -7.34 -10.32
CA VAL A 200 10.73 -8.51 -10.86
C VAL A 200 11.51 -9.80 -10.56
N ARG A 201 12.84 -9.81 -10.71
CA ARG A 201 13.67 -10.97 -10.36
C ARG A 201 13.54 -11.33 -8.88
N PHE A 202 13.57 -10.35 -7.98
CA PHE A 202 13.39 -10.61 -6.55
C PHE A 202 11.98 -11.09 -6.21
N ALA A 203 10.95 -10.51 -6.82
CA ALA A 203 9.58 -10.99 -6.66
C ALA A 203 9.46 -12.47 -7.06
N MET A 204 10.10 -12.89 -8.16
CA MET A 204 10.13 -14.28 -8.60
C MET A 204 10.93 -15.23 -7.68
N GLN A 205 11.83 -14.70 -6.86
CA GLN A 205 12.62 -15.47 -5.90
C GLN A 205 11.93 -15.63 -4.55
N GLN A 206 10.81 -14.94 -4.32
CA GLN A 206 10.04 -15.07 -3.08
C GLN A 206 9.59 -16.53 -2.89
N SER A 207 9.69 -17.02 -1.66
CA SER A 207 9.23 -18.36 -1.27
C SER A 207 7.75 -18.63 -1.61
N THR A 208 6.95 -17.57 -1.73
CA THR A 208 5.53 -17.63 -2.09
C THR A 208 5.25 -17.55 -3.59
N TRP A 209 6.26 -17.26 -4.43
CA TRP A 209 6.06 -17.17 -5.86
C TRP A 209 5.63 -18.53 -6.43
N GLY A 210 4.53 -18.55 -7.19
CA GLY A 210 3.96 -19.78 -7.73
C GLY A 210 3.32 -20.70 -6.67
N GLN A 211 3.17 -20.25 -5.41
CA GLN A 211 2.50 -21.02 -4.38
C GLN A 211 1.03 -21.24 -4.76
N LYS A 212 0.63 -22.52 -4.80
CA LYS A 212 -0.76 -22.90 -5.05
C LYS A 212 -1.63 -22.42 -3.89
N ARG A 213 -2.72 -21.72 -4.21
CA ARG A 213 -3.74 -21.29 -3.25
C ARG A 213 -5.00 -22.16 -3.39
N PRO A 214 -5.78 -22.36 -2.32
CA PRO A 214 -7.07 -23.02 -2.43
C PRO A 214 -7.98 -22.26 -3.41
N MET A 215 -8.56 -22.97 -4.40
CA MET A 215 -9.47 -22.35 -5.37
C MET A 215 -10.68 -21.69 -4.69
N ALA A 216 -11.11 -22.23 -3.54
CA ALA A 216 -12.20 -21.67 -2.73
C ALA A 216 -11.93 -20.24 -2.21
N TRP A 217 -10.68 -19.76 -2.24
CA TRP A 217 -10.35 -18.39 -1.86
C TRP A 217 -10.71 -17.37 -2.94
N VAL A 218 -10.63 -17.75 -4.21
CA VAL A 218 -10.80 -16.83 -5.35
C VAL A 218 -12.16 -16.15 -5.37
N PRO A 219 -13.30 -16.84 -5.16
CA PRO A 219 -14.60 -16.18 -5.12
C PRO A 219 -14.70 -15.11 -4.02
N LEU A 220 -14.11 -15.38 -2.86
CA LEU A 220 -14.10 -14.46 -1.74
C LEU A 220 -13.20 -13.26 -1.99
N GLU A 221 -12.01 -13.45 -2.58
CA GLU A 221 -11.12 -12.36 -3.02
C GLU A 221 -11.85 -11.42 -3.99
N LEU A 222 -12.53 -11.96 -5.00
CA LEU A 222 -13.29 -11.18 -5.98
C LEU A 222 -14.49 -10.43 -5.36
N GLN A 223 -15.13 -11.01 -4.34
CA GLN A 223 -16.18 -10.32 -3.59
C GLN A 223 -15.63 -9.15 -2.79
N ILE A 224 -14.49 -9.33 -2.12
CA ILE A 224 -13.80 -8.27 -1.39
C ILE A 224 -13.36 -7.16 -2.37
N ASP A 225 -12.84 -7.49 -3.55
CA ASP A 225 -12.46 -6.50 -4.56
C ASP A 225 -13.65 -5.67 -5.06
N LYS A 226 -14.82 -6.28 -5.22
CA LYS A 226 -16.05 -5.53 -5.54
C LYS A 226 -16.50 -4.63 -4.41
N MET A 227 -16.34 -5.06 -3.16
CA MET A 227 -16.63 -4.20 -2.02
C MET A 227 -15.71 -2.98 -2.01
N ARG A 228 -14.41 -3.17 -2.30
CA ARG A 228 -13.46 -2.07 -2.46
C ARG A 228 -13.87 -1.11 -3.57
N SER A 229 -14.26 -1.62 -4.75
CA SER A 229 -14.70 -0.76 -5.86
C SER A 229 -16.01 -0.02 -5.57
N GLN A 230 -16.78 -0.48 -4.60
CA GLN A 230 -17.99 0.17 -4.07
C GLN A 230 -17.69 1.10 -2.88
N ASN A 231 -16.43 1.51 -2.68
CA ASN A 231 -15.95 2.38 -1.61
C ASN A 231 -16.13 1.81 -0.19
N SER A 232 -16.23 0.48 -0.04
CA SER A 232 -16.20 -0.15 1.27
C SER A 232 -14.76 -0.31 1.73
N ASN A 233 -14.45 0.22 2.93
CA ASN A 233 -13.10 0.25 3.48
C ASN A 233 -12.90 -0.78 4.61
N ILE A 234 -13.91 -0.93 5.45
CA ILE A 234 -13.92 -1.78 6.64
C ILE A 234 -15.24 -2.54 6.64
N ILE A 235 -15.17 -3.85 6.83
CA ILE A 235 -16.35 -4.72 6.94
C ILE A 235 -16.36 -5.43 8.28
N THR A 236 -17.55 -5.77 8.75
CA THR A 236 -17.72 -6.64 9.94
C THR A 236 -17.43 -8.09 9.57
N ARG A 237 -17.04 -8.89 10.57
CA ARG A 237 -16.89 -10.34 10.42
C ARG A 237 -18.19 -11.00 9.95
N ASN A 238 -19.33 -10.54 10.45
CA ASN A 238 -20.65 -11.04 10.02
C ASN A 238 -20.93 -10.79 8.53
N GLN A 239 -20.53 -9.62 8.00
CA GLN A 239 -20.64 -9.34 6.57
C GLN A 239 -19.73 -10.26 5.75
N LEU A 240 -18.50 -10.50 6.20
CA LEU A 240 -17.58 -11.42 5.55
C LEU A 240 -18.11 -12.87 5.55
N GLU A 241 -18.65 -13.33 6.68
CA GLU A 241 -19.27 -14.65 6.79
C GLU A 241 -20.49 -14.78 5.88
N TYR A 242 -21.31 -13.72 5.78
CA TYR A 242 -22.46 -13.68 4.89
C TYR A 242 -22.05 -13.88 3.43
N ILE A 243 -21.07 -13.09 2.94
CA ILE A 243 -20.62 -13.22 1.55
C ILE A 243 -19.91 -14.55 1.27
N ASN A 244 -19.18 -15.08 2.25
CA ASN A 244 -18.57 -16.40 2.16
C ASN A 244 -19.63 -17.50 1.95
N ARG A 245 -20.77 -17.42 2.65
CA ARG A 245 -21.89 -18.36 2.47
C ARG A 245 -22.56 -18.27 1.09
N LEU A 246 -22.48 -17.11 0.42
CA LEU A 246 -23.00 -16.95 -0.95
C LEU A 246 -22.20 -17.74 -1.99
N ASN A 247 -21.02 -18.27 -1.62
CA ASN A 247 -20.20 -19.10 -2.50
C ASN A 247 -20.62 -20.58 -2.51
N GLU A 248 -21.69 -20.95 -1.79
CA GLU A 248 -22.28 -22.29 -1.76
C GLU A 248 -21.24 -23.40 -1.57
N ASP A 249 -21.00 -24.22 -2.60
CA ASP A 249 -20.07 -25.36 -2.58
C ASP A 249 -18.60 -24.97 -2.32
N LEU A 250 -18.24 -23.69 -2.52
CA LEU A 250 -16.91 -23.14 -2.27
C LEU A 250 -16.84 -22.32 -0.97
N ALA A 251 -17.90 -22.31 -0.15
CA ALA A 251 -17.91 -21.59 1.12
C ALA A 251 -16.86 -22.17 2.09
N LEU A 252 -16.05 -21.29 2.68
CA LEU A 252 -15.05 -21.65 3.66
C LEU A 252 -15.71 -21.95 5.02
N THR A 253 -15.25 -22.98 5.71
CA THR A 253 -15.55 -23.16 7.15
C THR A 253 -14.94 -22.03 7.99
N ASP A 254 -15.41 -21.82 9.22
CA ASP A 254 -14.88 -20.75 10.09
C ASP A 254 -13.36 -20.81 10.26
N LYS A 255 -12.80 -22.02 10.38
CA LYS A 255 -11.35 -22.23 10.44
C LYS A 255 -10.66 -21.83 9.14
N GLN A 256 -11.21 -22.24 8.00
CA GLN A 256 -10.64 -21.89 6.69
C GLN A 256 -10.76 -20.40 6.38
N LEU A 257 -11.83 -19.74 6.83
CA LEU A 257 -12.02 -18.30 6.72
C LEU A 257 -11.00 -17.55 7.58
N GLU A 258 -10.71 -18.06 8.77
CA GLU A 258 -9.63 -17.54 9.61
C GLU A 258 -8.26 -17.71 8.93
N ASP A 259 -7.97 -18.89 8.39
CA ASP A 259 -6.72 -19.17 7.67
C ASP A 259 -6.58 -18.25 6.44
N PHE A 260 -7.69 -17.99 5.73
CA PHE A 260 -7.76 -17.03 4.64
C PHE A 260 -7.39 -15.62 5.12
N LEU A 261 -8.05 -15.11 6.17
CA LEU A 261 -7.79 -13.76 6.70
C LEU A 261 -6.35 -13.59 7.17
N GLN A 262 -5.80 -14.58 7.89
CA GLN A 262 -4.42 -14.56 8.35
C GLN A 262 -3.45 -14.56 7.16
N ASN A 263 -3.74 -15.32 6.10
CA ASN A 263 -2.92 -15.30 4.89
C ASN A 263 -2.98 -13.94 4.17
N GLN A 264 -4.19 -13.41 3.97
CA GLN A 264 -4.41 -12.10 3.33
C GLN A 264 -3.78 -10.96 4.13
N HIS A 265 -3.77 -11.07 5.46
CA HIS A 265 -3.10 -10.12 6.35
C HIS A 265 -1.58 -10.13 6.16
N LYS A 266 -0.97 -11.32 6.11
CA LYS A 266 0.48 -11.48 5.90
C LYS A 266 0.97 -10.95 4.54
N ILE A 267 0.11 -10.97 3.52
CA ILE A 267 0.42 -10.40 2.19
C ILE A 267 -0.08 -8.95 2.04
N GLY A 268 -0.64 -8.36 3.09
CA GLY A 268 -1.05 -6.95 3.08
C GLY A 268 -2.33 -6.59 2.35
N LYS A 269 -3.05 -7.58 1.82
CA LYS A 269 -4.30 -7.32 1.09
C LYS A 269 -5.40 -6.91 2.04
N VAL A 270 -5.41 -7.40 3.28
CA VAL A 270 -6.38 -6.98 4.31
C VAL A 270 -5.65 -6.74 5.63
N MET A 271 -6.30 -6.06 6.58
CA MET A 271 -5.85 -6.07 7.96
C MET A 271 -6.88 -6.72 8.87
N TYR A 272 -6.43 -7.72 9.61
CA TYR A 272 -7.26 -8.48 10.52
C TYR A 272 -6.42 -8.92 11.71
N TYR A 273 -6.91 -8.58 12.91
CA TYR A 273 -6.23 -8.84 14.17
C TYR A 273 -7.08 -9.78 15.00
N LYS A 274 -6.57 -11.00 15.22
CA LYS A 274 -7.22 -12.01 16.07
C LYS A 274 -6.98 -11.69 17.55
N GLN A 275 -7.52 -10.57 18.01
CA GLN A 275 -7.40 -10.08 19.38
C GLN A 275 -8.75 -9.61 19.89
N PRO A 276 -9.03 -9.77 21.20
CA PRO A 276 -10.31 -9.37 21.77
C PRO A 276 -10.64 -7.90 21.46
N GLY A 277 -11.76 -7.68 20.77
CA GLY A 277 -12.25 -6.35 20.44
C GLY A 277 -11.70 -5.74 19.15
N LEU A 278 -10.86 -6.48 18.41
CA LEU A 278 -10.44 -6.16 17.04
C LEU A 278 -10.85 -7.22 16.01
N ASP A 279 -11.15 -8.44 16.46
CA ASP A 279 -11.52 -9.60 15.66
C ASP A 279 -12.90 -9.52 14.99
N GLY A 280 -13.73 -8.56 15.41
CA GLY A 280 -15.06 -8.29 14.84
C GLY A 280 -15.04 -7.55 13.51
N PHE A 281 -13.90 -7.00 13.09
CA PHE A 281 -13.77 -6.18 11.88
C PHE A 281 -12.58 -6.60 11.02
N VAL A 282 -12.72 -6.38 9.72
CA VAL A 282 -11.68 -6.61 8.71
C VAL A 282 -11.54 -5.35 7.88
N ILE A 283 -10.34 -4.79 7.86
CA ILE A 283 -10.03 -3.67 6.97
C ILE A 283 -9.67 -4.26 5.62
N ILE A 284 -10.52 -4.03 4.64
CA ILE A 284 -10.31 -4.54 3.28
C ILE A 284 -9.58 -3.54 2.41
N HIS A 285 -9.56 -2.26 2.76
CA HIS A 285 -8.83 -1.23 2.03
C HIS A 285 -7.85 -0.48 2.95
N THR A 286 -6.61 -0.95 3.00
CA THR A 286 -5.56 -0.41 3.88
C THR A 286 -5.31 1.10 3.75
N PRO A 287 -5.31 1.71 2.54
CA PRO A 287 -5.14 3.16 2.41
C PRO A 287 -6.18 4.01 3.16
N ALA A 288 -7.34 3.43 3.51
CA ALA A 288 -8.34 4.10 4.35
C ALA A 288 -7.79 4.50 5.72
N LEU A 289 -6.92 3.68 6.32
CA LEU A 289 -6.32 4.01 7.62
C LEU A 289 -5.43 5.24 7.54
N VAL A 290 -4.64 5.39 6.47
CA VAL A 290 -3.83 6.59 6.26
C VAL A 290 -4.72 7.82 6.19
N ASN A 291 -5.80 7.75 5.42
CA ASN A 291 -6.74 8.85 5.33
C ASN A 291 -7.40 9.16 6.69
N ILE A 292 -7.72 8.16 7.50
CA ILE A 292 -8.22 8.38 8.87
C ILE A 292 -7.15 9.08 9.72
N MET A 293 -5.91 8.61 9.70
CA MET A 293 -4.83 9.17 10.50
C MET A 293 -4.48 10.61 10.10
N ARG A 294 -4.66 10.98 8.83
CA ARG A 294 -4.54 12.38 8.37
C ARG A 294 -5.44 13.35 9.15
N SER A 295 -6.51 12.87 9.81
CA SER A 295 -7.32 13.73 10.67
C SER A 295 -6.56 14.37 11.84
N PHE A 296 -5.47 13.73 12.33
CA PHE A 296 -4.72 14.20 13.50
C PHE A 296 -3.20 14.19 13.31
N ILE A 297 -2.69 13.56 12.25
CA ILE A 297 -1.25 13.48 11.91
C ILE A 297 -0.85 14.52 10.82
N THR A 298 -1.67 15.53 10.54
CA THR A 298 -1.44 16.43 9.40
C THR A 298 -0.62 17.68 9.70
N ASP A 299 0.24 18.03 8.74
CA ASP A 299 0.85 19.36 8.59
C ASP A 299 -0.23 20.46 8.56
N GLU A 300 0.11 21.64 9.07
CA GLU A 300 -0.78 22.81 9.17
C GLU A 300 -1.44 23.15 7.83
N MET A 301 -0.76 22.90 6.72
CA MET A 301 -1.29 23.13 5.37
C MET A 301 -2.53 22.28 5.03
N PHE A 302 -2.79 21.20 5.75
CA PHE A 302 -3.95 20.32 5.56
C PHE A 302 -5.03 20.50 6.62
N TRP A 303 -4.88 21.46 7.53
CA TRP A 303 -5.84 21.66 8.60
C TRP A 303 -7.18 22.20 8.07
N PRO A 304 -8.31 21.74 8.63
CA PRO A 304 -9.63 22.21 8.21
C PRO A 304 -9.79 23.70 8.55
N ASP A 305 -10.52 24.45 7.71
CA ASP A 305 -10.71 25.90 7.94
C ASP A 305 -11.53 26.26 9.19
N ASN A 306 -12.19 25.29 9.80
CA ASN A 306 -12.95 25.47 11.03
C ASN A 306 -12.01 25.82 12.22
N ALA A 307 -12.25 26.97 12.84
CA ALA A 307 -11.43 27.47 13.96
C ALA A 307 -11.39 26.53 15.17
N GLU A 308 -12.51 25.88 15.54
CA GLU A 308 -12.56 24.93 16.66
C GLU A 308 -11.69 23.70 16.36
N LEU A 309 -11.74 23.19 15.14
CA LEU A 309 -10.92 22.05 14.73
C LEU A 309 -9.44 22.41 14.63
N LYS A 310 -9.10 23.62 14.16
CA LYS A 310 -7.71 24.12 14.18
C LYS A 310 -7.19 24.20 15.61
N GLU A 311 -7.97 24.71 16.56
CA GLU A 311 -7.56 24.79 17.97
C GLU A 311 -7.29 23.39 18.57
N ILE A 312 -8.10 22.39 18.22
CA ILE A 312 -7.85 21.00 18.61
C ILE A 312 -6.49 20.51 18.09
N LEU A 313 -6.19 20.75 16.82
CA LEU A 313 -4.94 20.30 16.19
C LEU A 313 -3.72 21.08 16.71
N GLN A 314 -3.85 22.38 16.96
CA GLN A 314 -2.81 23.20 17.61
C GLN A 314 -2.46 22.66 19.00
N ASN A 315 -3.49 22.36 19.81
CA ASN A 315 -3.28 21.78 21.13
C ASN A 315 -2.62 20.40 21.05
N LEU A 316 -2.99 19.59 20.05
CA LEU A 316 -2.33 18.32 19.79
C LEU A 316 -0.85 18.51 19.45
N VAL A 317 -0.49 19.41 18.53
CA VAL A 317 0.92 19.69 18.18
C VAL A 317 1.72 20.17 19.38
N LEU A 318 1.12 21.01 20.23
CA LEU A 318 1.79 21.58 21.40
C LEU A 318 1.99 20.57 22.55
N THR A 319 1.03 19.67 22.75
CA THR A 319 0.97 18.83 23.95
C THR A 319 1.19 17.34 23.68
N GLY A 320 1.09 16.91 22.43
CA GLY A 320 0.99 15.50 22.05
C GLY A 320 -0.30 14.82 22.51
N ASN A 321 -1.30 15.56 23.03
CA ASN A 321 -2.51 14.97 23.61
C ASN A 321 -3.77 15.31 22.81
N ILE A 322 -4.65 14.33 22.66
CA ILE A 322 -5.98 14.49 22.07
C ILE A 322 -7.05 13.79 22.91
N TYR A 323 -8.09 14.53 23.30
CA TYR A 323 -9.24 13.94 23.98
C TYR A 323 -10.10 13.11 23.03
N LYS A 324 -10.67 12.01 23.52
CA LYS A 324 -11.61 11.18 22.74
C LYS A 324 -12.75 11.99 22.13
N SER A 325 -13.32 12.92 22.89
CA SER A 325 -14.37 13.83 22.41
C SER A 325 -13.91 14.68 21.22
N ASN A 326 -12.67 15.18 21.25
CA ASN A 326 -12.07 15.95 20.17
C ASN A 326 -11.78 15.08 18.93
N LEU A 327 -11.29 13.85 19.12
CA LEU A 327 -11.10 12.91 18.02
C LEU A 327 -12.43 12.58 17.32
N TRP A 328 -13.51 12.41 18.10
CA TRP A 328 -14.85 12.20 17.54
C TRP A 328 -15.37 13.43 16.79
N LYS A 329 -15.03 14.66 17.23
CA LYS A 329 -15.34 15.88 16.48
C LYS A 329 -14.61 15.92 15.15
N LEU A 330 -13.31 15.60 15.12
CA LEU A 330 -12.52 15.52 13.89
C LEU A 330 -13.14 14.50 12.91
N TRP A 331 -13.53 13.33 13.38
CA TRP A 331 -14.13 12.27 12.55
C TRP A 331 -15.61 12.45 12.23
N ARG A 332 -16.27 13.53 12.69
CA ARG A 332 -17.64 13.88 12.28
C ARG A 332 -17.68 14.70 10.99
N GLN A 333 -16.54 15.18 10.50
CA GLN A 333 -16.48 15.90 9.24
C GLN A 333 -16.92 14.98 8.08
N GLU A 334 -17.56 15.58 7.08
CA GLU A 334 -18.12 14.85 5.93
C GLU A 334 -17.08 13.99 5.20
N SER A 335 -15.83 14.45 5.13
CA SER A 335 -14.70 13.74 4.55
C SER A 335 -14.41 12.38 5.19
N PHE A 336 -14.81 12.18 6.46
CA PHE A 336 -14.61 10.93 7.19
C PHE A 336 -15.83 10.02 7.20
N ASN A 337 -17.00 10.48 6.74
CA ASN A 337 -18.22 9.65 6.75
C ASN A 337 -18.07 8.37 5.92
N GLN A 338 -17.29 8.40 4.84
CA GLN A 338 -16.99 7.23 4.01
C GLN A 338 -16.09 6.19 4.71
N TYR A 339 -15.33 6.61 5.73
CA TYR A 339 -14.39 5.75 6.45
C TYR A 339 -14.94 5.30 7.81
N LEU A 340 -15.61 6.22 8.52
CA LEU A 340 -16.05 6.08 9.91
C LEU A 340 -17.53 6.50 10.08
N PRO A 341 -18.48 5.88 9.37
CA PRO A 341 -19.89 6.28 9.39
C PRO A 341 -20.57 6.04 10.75
N THR A 342 -20.06 5.13 11.57
CA THR A 342 -20.68 4.74 12.85
C THR A 342 -19.73 4.95 14.02
N ASP A 343 -20.29 5.17 15.22
CA ASP A 343 -19.50 5.29 16.44
C ASP A 343 -18.83 3.97 16.84
N GLU A 344 -19.40 2.83 16.42
CA GLU A 344 -18.78 1.52 16.58
C GLU A 344 -17.47 1.41 15.77
N LEU A 345 -17.46 1.87 14.51
CA LEU A 345 -16.25 1.91 13.69
C LEU A 345 -15.20 2.87 14.25
N LYS A 346 -15.61 4.04 14.76
CA LYS A 346 -14.69 4.98 15.45
C LYS A 346 -14.06 4.31 16.67
N ALA A 347 -14.84 3.58 17.46
CA ALA A 347 -14.34 2.85 18.62
C ALA A 347 -13.38 1.73 18.22
N PHE A 348 -13.71 0.95 17.18
CA PHE A 348 -12.82 -0.06 16.61
C PHE A 348 -11.49 0.54 16.15
N VAL A 349 -11.53 1.60 15.33
CA VAL A 349 -10.31 2.23 14.81
C VAL A 349 -9.48 2.85 15.93
N THR A 350 -10.10 3.43 16.96
CA THR A 350 -9.35 3.92 18.13
C THR A 350 -8.59 2.79 18.82
N LYS A 351 -9.23 1.64 19.05
CA LYS A 351 -8.55 0.47 19.64
C LYS A 351 -7.44 -0.05 18.74
N LEU A 352 -7.66 -0.03 17.42
CA LEU A 352 -6.65 -0.43 16.45
C LEU A 352 -5.43 0.50 16.49
N LEU A 353 -5.65 1.81 16.51
CA LEU A 353 -4.56 2.79 16.61
C LEU A 353 -3.79 2.65 17.93
N ILE A 354 -4.46 2.25 19.02
CA ILE A 354 -3.78 1.91 20.28
C ILE A 354 -2.98 0.61 20.14
N HIS A 355 -3.54 -0.40 19.48
CA HIS A 355 -2.84 -1.66 19.26
C HIS A 355 -1.57 -1.49 18.42
N LEU A 356 -1.58 -0.52 17.51
CA LEU A 356 -0.45 -0.15 16.66
C LEU A 356 0.51 0.84 17.32
N ASP A 357 0.33 1.16 18.61
CA ASP A 357 1.12 2.15 19.34
C ASP A 357 1.11 3.57 18.72
N ILE A 358 0.13 3.87 17.87
CA ILE A 358 -0.08 5.20 17.28
C ILE A 358 -0.75 6.14 18.29
N LEU A 359 -1.66 5.60 19.10
CA LEU A 359 -2.27 6.28 20.22
C LEU A 359 -1.92 5.55 21.52
N ILE A 360 -1.52 6.30 22.54
CA ILE A 360 -1.35 5.74 23.88
C ILE A 360 -2.51 6.21 24.75
N GLN A 361 -3.21 5.25 25.34
CA GLN A 361 -4.14 5.54 26.44
C GLN A 361 -3.36 5.53 27.76
N PRO A 362 -3.26 6.67 28.47
CA PRO A 362 -2.58 6.71 29.76
C PRO A 362 -3.27 5.75 30.73
N LYS A 363 -2.49 4.83 31.32
CA LYS A 363 -3.01 3.92 32.36
C LYS A 363 -3.33 4.75 33.59
N GLY A 364 -4.62 4.91 33.90
CA GLY A 364 -5.07 5.53 35.14
C GLY A 364 -4.62 4.70 36.33
N TYR A 365 -3.50 5.06 36.95
CA TYR A 365 -3.23 4.66 38.33
C TYR A 365 -4.19 5.47 39.21
N ASN A 366 -5.18 4.79 39.77
CA ASN A 366 -6.23 5.28 40.67
C ASN A 366 -7.36 6.10 40.02
N SER A 367 -8.49 5.43 39.78
CA SER A 367 -9.68 5.50 40.65
C SER A 367 -10.91 5.01 39.90
N ALA A 368 -11.85 4.46 40.66
CA ALA A 368 -13.13 3.99 40.17
C ALA A 368 -13.94 5.17 39.58
N SER A 369 -13.76 5.44 38.29
CA SER A 369 -14.70 6.21 37.48
C SER A 369 -14.63 5.75 36.03
N VAL A 370 -15.73 5.17 35.59
CA VAL A 370 -15.98 4.58 34.28
C VAL A 370 -16.22 5.68 33.23
N ASP A 371 -15.51 5.59 32.10
CA ASP A 371 -15.91 5.97 30.72
C ASP A 371 -16.29 7.40 30.32
N ARG A 372 -15.80 8.49 30.95
CA ARG A 372 -16.07 9.84 30.40
C ARG A 372 -14.79 10.67 30.30
N ASP A 373 -14.33 10.87 29.07
CA ASP A 373 -13.14 11.65 28.65
C ASP A 373 -11.77 11.05 29.02
N SER A 374 -11.41 9.96 28.35
CA SER A 374 -10.00 9.56 28.23
C SER A 374 -9.27 10.47 27.24
N SER A 375 -8.17 11.08 27.66
CA SER A 375 -7.16 11.66 26.76
C SER A 375 -6.30 10.55 26.16
N PHE A 376 -5.86 10.72 24.93
CA PHE A 376 -4.85 9.90 24.26
C PHE A 376 -3.60 10.74 24.03
N GLN A 377 -2.44 10.12 24.13
CA GLN A 377 -1.19 10.70 23.68
C GLN A 377 -0.89 10.18 22.27
N VAL A 378 -0.55 11.06 21.34
CA VAL A 378 -0.12 10.75 19.96
C VAL A 378 1.39 10.88 19.91
N TRP A 379 2.06 9.91 19.29
CA TRP A 379 3.50 9.95 19.06
C TRP A 379 3.87 10.72 17.79
#